data_AF-W1I3Y6-F1
#
_entry.id   AF-W1I3Y6-F1
#
_cell.length_a   1.000
_cell.length_b   1.000
_cell.length_c   1.000
_cell.angle_alpha   90.00
_cell.angle_beta   90.00
_cell.angle_gamma   90.00
#
_symmetry.space_group_name_H-M   'P 1'
#
loop_
_entity.id
_entity.type
_entity.pdbx_description
1 polymer ?
#
loop_
_entity_poly.entity_id
_entity_poly.type
_entity_poly.pdbx_seq_one_letter_code
_entity_poly.pdbx_strand_id
1 'polypeptide(L)'
;MSVKKPTHLLNIGCINPIHIGNRYFACGRCSACLLAKSNKNRYNLTLELSNATTKCCFIMLTYDKEHLPLVRISKHDFDAMYYKKPINKPEYEKRNFFCQLSYEKQLSKITSLSNRKVFKSAYSSQSGYSMSTLFESGYNNSVHTDCYYMLPTLRYVDVSGFLKRLRTRVQREIGESNIRFAACGEYGPRGFRPHYHIIVICQSEAARQSVMRNYRTCWLYGLSSAKLYIKSKNSADYVSNYVTCSPLLPKLYTYKPFRPFFRSSNFLGAREYAYHTSFISICESKEFSYILPPRSNENTEYTALPLSLQNAFFPKCRGYGELCSAARLKRYTFFLQPDIQDIRATKKQIIYEFYSYVNRFGGHFTSHLTSGSYPLLARYVRVFGLLFDKSTDYDTIIRRVNYDCRICSLFARACHQIFGCYAPWKMLDLIESYYSHKDYYNLSRCLEQMEQNEIFPQDFVRYYFNQNTSSDAYHRLEDVSPLQDDMFLHYIHYCNLLLQIRKSDTHLFF
;
A
#
# COMPACT_ATOMS: atom_id res chain seq x y z
N MET A 1 -33.91 7.94 -19.17
CA MET A 1 -33.02 9.12 -19.22
C MET A 1 -31.66 8.74 -18.64
N SER A 2 -30.61 8.73 -19.45
CA SER A 2 -29.25 8.39 -18.99
C SER A 2 -28.70 9.53 -18.14
N VAL A 3 -28.53 9.30 -16.85
CA VAL A 3 -27.81 10.23 -15.97
C VAL A 3 -26.38 10.32 -16.48
N LYS A 4 -26.01 11.46 -17.09
CA LYS A 4 -24.63 11.74 -17.50
C LYS A 4 -23.76 11.67 -16.25
N LYS A 5 -22.74 10.80 -16.27
CA LYS A 5 -21.81 10.64 -15.14
C LYS A 5 -20.99 11.93 -14.96
N PRO A 6 -20.79 12.41 -13.72
CA PRO A 6 -19.96 13.58 -13.45
C PRO A 6 -18.51 13.41 -13.93
N THR A 7 -17.98 14.43 -14.60
CA THR A 7 -16.64 14.45 -15.19
C THR A 7 -15.50 14.35 -14.16
N HIS A 8 -15.73 14.63 -12.87
CA HIS A 8 -14.74 14.38 -11.81
C HIS A 8 -14.37 12.89 -11.64
N LEU A 9 -15.21 11.97 -12.14
CA LEU A 9 -14.93 10.53 -12.14
C LEU A 9 -13.99 10.10 -13.27
N LEU A 10 -13.78 10.96 -14.28
CA LEU A 10 -12.80 10.70 -15.34
C LEU A 10 -11.37 10.80 -14.80
N ASN A 11 -11.10 11.70 -13.85
CA ASN A 11 -9.77 11.87 -13.27
C ASN A 11 -9.41 10.83 -12.18
N ILE A 12 -10.40 10.07 -11.68
CA ILE A 12 -10.16 8.87 -10.84
C ILE A 12 -10.23 7.59 -11.71
N GLY A 13 -10.81 7.70 -12.91
CA GLY A 13 -11.24 6.58 -13.75
C GLY A 13 -12.30 5.67 -13.11
N CYS A 14 -12.63 5.86 -11.83
CA CYS A 14 -13.40 4.91 -11.03
C CYS A 14 -14.85 4.80 -11.53
N ILE A 15 -15.24 3.59 -11.94
CA ILE A 15 -16.57 3.31 -12.49
C ILE A 15 -17.68 3.43 -11.44
N ASN A 16 -17.35 3.10 -10.18
CA ASN A 16 -18.26 3.03 -9.04
C ASN A 16 -17.67 3.80 -7.84
N PRO A 17 -17.66 5.14 -7.83
CA PRO A 17 -17.16 5.90 -6.68
C PRO A 17 -18.04 5.68 -5.43
N ILE A 18 -17.43 5.79 -4.25
CA ILE A 18 -18.13 5.75 -2.95
C ILE A 18 -18.32 7.19 -2.49
N HIS A 19 -19.55 7.57 -2.16
CA HIS A 19 -19.88 8.89 -1.61
C HIS A 19 -19.91 8.83 -0.08
N ILE A 20 -19.08 9.63 0.59
CA ILE A 20 -19.03 9.72 2.06
C ILE A 20 -19.00 11.20 2.43
N GLY A 21 -20.03 11.67 3.15
CA GLY A 21 -20.23 13.09 3.40
C GLY A 21 -20.38 13.83 2.08
N ASN A 22 -19.57 14.85 1.85
CA ASN A 22 -19.54 15.64 0.60
C ASN A 22 -18.30 15.36 -0.26
N ARG A 23 -17.76 14.14 -0.17
CA ARG A 23 -16.58 13.73 -0.92
C ARG A 23 -16.79 12.38 -1.60
N TYR A 24 -16.30 12.26 -2.83
CA TYR A 24 -16.22 11.01 -3.56
C TYR A 24 -14.85 10.35 -3.39
N PHE A 25 -14.86 9.05 -3.11
CA PHE A 25 -13.68 8.22 -2.99
C PHE A 25 -13.69 7.12 -4.05
N ALA A 26 -12.51 6.75 -4.54
CA ALA A 26 -12.37 5.60 -5.43
C ALA A 26 -12.83 4.31 -4.70
N CYS A 27 -13.65 3.45 -5.32
CA CYS A 27 -14.04 2.20 -4.65
C CYS A 27 -12.90 1.20 -4.42
N GLY A 28 -11.78 1.36 -5.13
CA GLY A 28 -10.64 0.45 -5.04
C GLY A 28 -10.88 -0.95 -5.60
N ARG A 29 -12.07 -1.21 -6.18
CA ARG A 29 -12.51 -2.54 -6.63
C ARG A 29 -12.94 -2.61 -8.10
N CYS A 30 -13.34 -1.50 -8.71
CA CYS A 30 -13.71 -1.49 -10.14
C CYS A 30 -12.48 -1.66 -11.03
N SER A 31 -12.68 -2.07 -12.29
CA SER A 31 -11.61 -2.34 -13.25
C SER A 31 -10.66 -1.14 -13.42
N ALA A 32 -11.19 0.07 -13.47
CA ALA A 32 -10.38 1.28 -13.55
C ALA A 32 -9.54 1.53 -12.28
N CYS A 33 -10.08 1.30 -11.09
CA CYS A 33 -9.29 1.38 -9.85
C CYS A 33 -8.19 0.31 -9.79
N LEU A 34 -8.48 -0.90 -10.27
CA LEU A 34 -7.50 -1.98 -10.35
C LEU A 34 -6.38 -1.65 -11.34
N LEU A 35 -6.74 -1.09 -12.51
CA LEU A 35 -5.79 -0.61 -13.51
C LEU A 35 -4.93 0.54 -12.98
N ALA A 36 -5.53 1.53 -12.31
CA ALA A 36 -4.78 2.63 -11.70
C ALA A 36 -3.78 2.13 -10.64
N LYS A 37 -4.20 1.19 -9.78
CA LYS A 37 -3.33 0.55 -8.79
C LYS A 37 -2.17 -0.21 -9.45
N SER A 38 -2.48 -0.94 -10.51
CA SER A 38 -1.55 -1.71 -11.32
C SER A 38 -0.50 -0.82 -11.98
N ASN A 39 -0.93 0.26 -12.64
CA ASN A 39 -0.05 1.27 -13.23
C ASN A 39 0.86 1.94 -12.22
N LYS A 40 0.34 2.27 -11.03
CA LYS A 40 1.14 2.81 -9.93
C LYS A 40 2.25 1.85 -9.48
N ASN A 41 1.93 0.55 -9.32
CA ASN A 41 2.92 -0.46 -8.94
C ASN A 41 3.99 -0.63 -10.02
N ARG A 42 3.58 -0.67 -11.28
CA ARG A 42 4.47 -0.69 -12.45
C ARG A 42 5.43 0.50 -12.40
N TYR A 43 4.89 1.70 -12.24
CA TYR A 43 5.68 2.92 -12.24
C TYR A 43 6.75 2.93 -11.13
N ASN A 44 6.36 2.60 -9.91
CA ASN A 44 7.29 2.50 -8.77
C ASN A 44 8.41 1.49 -9.01
N LEU A 45 8.10 0.37 -9.64
CA LEU A 45 9.10 -0.63 -9.99
C LEU A 45 10.02 -0.13 -11.10
N THR A 46 9.48 0.48 -12.16
CA THR A 46 10.27 1.06 -13.25
C THR A 46 11.29 2.07 -12.71
N LEU A 47 10.87 2.92 -11.77
CA LEU A 47 11.77 3.84 -11.10
C LEU A 47 12.84 3.13 -10.28
N GLU A 48 12.47 2.20 -9.39
CA GLU A 48 13.48 1.48 -8.60
C GLU A 48 14.53 0.79 -9.50
N LEU A 49 14.11 0.33 -10.69
CA LEU A 49 14.97 -0.31 -11.68
C LEU A 49 15.78 0.68 -12.54
N SER A 50 15.40 1.96 -12.61
CA SER A 50 16.15 2.96 -13.37
C SER A 50 17.51 3.23 -12.72
N ASN A 51 17.61 3.13 -11.38
CA ASN A 51 18.85 3.36 -10.64
C ASN A 51 20.02 2.51 -11.16
N ALA A 52 20.99 3.15 -11.83
CA ALA A 52 22.14 2.50 -12.46
C ALA A 52 23.02 1.67 -11.50
N THR A 53 23.06 2.05 -10.21
CA THR A 53 23.88 1.38 -9.20
C THR A 53 23.29 0.06 -8.72
N THR A 54 21.97 -0.09 -8.79
CA THR A 54 21.29 -1.31 -8.32
C THR A 54 21.53 -2.50 -9.24
N LYS A 55 21.74 -3.67 -8.64
CA LYS A 55 21.91 -4.95 -9.33
C LYS A 55 20.65 -5.77 -9.13
N CYS A 56 20.09 -6.30 -10.20
CA CYS A 56 18.78 -6.96 -10.14
C CYS A 56 18.85 -8.41 -10.65
N CYS A 57 17.99 -9.25 -10.10
CA CYS A 57 17.78 -10.61 -10.56
C CYS A 57 16.28 -10.91 -10.62
N PHE A 58 15.90 -11.71 -11.61
CA PHE A 58 14.54 -12.18 -11.81
C PHE A 58 14.46 -13.64 -11.38
N ILE A 59 13.53 -13.95 -10.48
CA ILE A 59 13.32 -15.28 -9.93
C ILE A 59 11.88 -15.69 -10.23
N MET A 60 11.73 -16.88 -10.80
CA MET A 60 10.45 -17.54 -10.99
C MET A 60 10.36 -18.73 -10.03
N LEU A 61 9.28 -18.79 -9.27
CA LEU A 61 8.98 -19.87 -8.33
C LEU A 61 7.71 -20.58 -8.74
N THR A 62 7.75 -21.90 -8.80
CA THR A 62 6.60 -22.74 -9.17
C THR A 62 6.52 -23.92 -8.21
N TYR A 63 5.31 -24.30 -7.83
CA TYR A 63 5.11 -25.48 -7.00
C TYR A 63 5.49 -26.77 -7.75
N ASP A 64 5.95 -27.79 -7.05
CA ASP A 64 6.00 -29.16 -7.57
C ASP A 64 4.61 -29.83 -7.47
N LYS A 65 4.53 -31.16 -7.61
CA LYS A 65 3.25 -31.87 -7.55
C LYS A 65 2.74 -32.03 -6.12
N GLU A 66 3.64 -32.24 -5.16
CA GLU A 66 3.30 -32.61 -3.79
C GLU A 66 2.94 -31.38 -2.95
N HIS A 67 3.58 -30.25 -3.22
CA HIS A 67 3.39 -29.01 -2.48
C HIS A 67 2.39 -28.06 -3.14
N LEU A 68 1.66 -28.49 -4.18
CA LEU A 68 0.70 -27.65 -4.88
C LEU A 68 -0.45 -27.24 -3.93
N PRO A 69 -0.61 -25.97 -3.58
CA PRO A 69 -1.67 -25.57 -2.66
C PRO A 69 -3.02 -25.66 -3.36
N LEU A 70 -3.94 -26.42 -2.80
CA LEU A 70 -5.28 -26.64 -3.33
C LEU A 70 -6.33 -26.01 -2.43
N VAL A 71 -7.41 -25.50 -3.03
CA VAL A 71 -8.59 -24.95 -2.34
C VAL A 71 -9.83 -25.69 -2.81
N ARG A 72 -10.67 -26.07 -1.84
CA ARG A 72 -12.01 -26.62 -2.06
C ARG A 72 -12.97 -25.50 -2.47
N ILE A 73 -13.67 -25.71 -3.57
CA ILE A 73 -14.81 -24.90 -4.02
C ILE A 73 -16.03 -25.80 -4.00
N SER A 74 -17.01 -25.49 -3.16
CA SER A 74 -18.28 -26.21 -3.19
C SER A 74 -19.11 -25.82 -4.42
N LYS A 75 -20.06 -26.66 -4.81
CA LYS A 75 -21.04 -26.31 -5.84
C LYS A 75 -21.82 -25.04 -5.47
N HIS A 76 -22.17 -24.89 -4.20
CA HIS A 76 -22.80 -23.66 -3.69
C HIS A 76 -21.93 -22.41 -3.91
N ASP A 77 -20.62 -22.47 -3.63
CA ASP A 77 -19.70 -21.34 -3.90
C ASP A 77 -19.65 -21.01 -5.39
N PHE A 78 -19.65 -22.04 -6.24
CA PHE A 78 -19.67 -21.87 -7.69
C PHE A 78 -20.97 -21.20 -8.17
N ASP A 79 -22.11 -21.66 -7.66
CA ASP A 79 -23.43 -21.11 -7.96
C ASP A 79 -23.49 -19.64 -7.57
N ALA A 80 -23.01 -19.27 -6.38
CA ALA A 80 -22.94 -17.88 -5.94
C ALA A 80 -22.12 -16.98 -6.88
N MET A 81 -21.13 -17.52 -7.59
CA MET A 81 -20.31 -16.75 -8.54
C MET A 81 -20.93 -16.62 -9.93
N TYR A 82 -21.56 -17.68 -10.42
CA TYR A 82 -21.90 -17.83 -11.83
C TYR A 82 -23.40 -17.94 -12.10
N TYR A 83 -24.17 -18.50 -11.17
CA TYR A 83 -25.60 -18.72 -11.35
C TYR A 83 -26.35 -17.38 -11.38
N LYS A 84 -27.21 -17.22 -12.38
CA LYS A 84 -28.14 -16.11 -12.49
C LYS A 84 -29.54 -16.69 -12.59
N LYS A 85 -30.40 -16.36 -11.61
CA LYS A 85 -31.78 -16.83 -11.59
C LYS A 85 -32.50 -16.43 -12.90
N PRO A 86 -33.21 -17.36 -13.56
CA PRO A 86 -33.98 -17.04 -14.75
C PRO A 86 -35.10 -16.04 -14.41
N ILE A 87 -35.37 -15.12 -15.33
CA ILE A 87 -36.49 -14.18 -15.22
C ILE A 87 -37.68 -14.82 -15.91
N ASN A 88 -38.77 -15.05 -15.17
CA ASN A 88 -39.95 -15.74 -15.66
C ASN A 88 -40.86 -14.79 -16.47
N LYS A 89 -40.38 -14.38 -17.64
CA LYS A 89 -41.06 -13.50 -18.60
C LYS A 89 -40.61 -13.88 -20.03
N PRO A 90 -41.53 -14.01 -21.00
CA PRO A 90 -41.21 -14.47 -22.37
C PRO A 90 -40.10 -13.66 -23.05
N GLU A 91 -40.10 -12.34 -22.85
CA GLU A 91 -39.10 -11.41 -23.42
C GLU A 91 -37.65 -11.69 -22.96
N TYR A 92 -37.45 -12.45 -21.87
CA TYR A 92 -36.15 -12.80 -21.32
C TYR A 92 -35.70 -14.24 -21.63
N GLU A 93 -36.45 -15.03 -22.41
CA GLU A 93 -36.08 -16.42 -22.74
C GLU A 93 -34.69 -16.54 -23.37
N LYS A 94 -34.38 -15.70 -24.37
CA LYS A 94 -33.05 -15.66 -25.00
C LYS A 94 -31.95 -15.35 -23.98
N ARG A 95 -32.17 -14.36 -23.09
CA ARG A 95 -31.23 -14.02 -22.02
C ARG A 95 -31.01 -15.19 -21.07
N ASN A 96 -32.09 -15.84 -20.64
CA ASN A 96 -32.03 -16.97 -19.70
C ASN A 96 -31.23 -18.12 -20.33
N PHE A 97 -31.47 -18.45 -21.60
CA PHE A 97 -30.71 -19.44 -22.36
C PHE A 97 -29.21 -19.12 -22.39
N PHE A 98 -28.82 -17.90 -22.77
CA PHE A 98 -27.40 -17.51 -22.78
C PHE A 98 -26.76 -17.51 -21.38
N CYS A 99 -27.51 -17.14 -20.34
CA CYS A 99 -27.01 -17.22 -18.96
C CYS A 99 -26.76 -18.66 -18.54
N GLN A 100 -27.66 -19.57 -18.87
CA GLN A 100 -27.53 -21.00 -18.58
C GLN A 100 -26.35 -21.63 -19.34
N LEU A 101 -26.25 -21.39 -20.65
CA LEU A 101 -25.10 -21.83 -21.45
C LEU A 101 -23.77 -21.31 -20.89
N SER A 102 -23.73 -20.04 -20.48
CA SER A 102 -22.53 -19.44 -19.89
C SER A 102 -22.15 -20.14 -18.57
N TYR A 103 -23.13 -20.41 -17.72
CA TYR A 103 -22.94 -21.15 -16.47
C TYR A 103 -22.39 -22.56 -16.71
N GLU A 104 -23.04 -23.34 -17.58
CA GLU A 104 -22.65 -24.72 -17.91
C GLU A 104 -21.23 -24.77 -18.50
N LYS A 105 -20.88 -23.82 -19.37
CA LYS A 105 -19.52 -23.70 -19.93
C LYS A 105 -18.46 -23.44 -18.86
N GLN A 106 -18.76 -22.61 -17.86
CA GLN A 106 -17.83 -22.34 -16.76
C GLN A 106 -17.71 -23.56 -15.82
N LEU A 107 -18.81 -24.25 -15.56
CA LEU A 107 -18.85 -25.44 -14.71
C LEU A 107 -18.02 -26.58 -15.31
N SER A 108 -18.21 -26.82 -16.62
CA SER A 108 -17.42 -27.79 -17.39
C SER A 108 -15.93 -27.45 -17.35
N LYS A 109 -15.57 -26.17 -17.48
CA LYS A 109 -14.17 -25.73 -17.41
C LYS A 109 -13.55 -25.99 -16.04
N ILE A 110 -14.25 -25.67 -14.94
CA ILE A 110 -13.74 -25.93 -13.59
C ILE A 110 -13.63 -27.43 -13.32
N THR A 111 -14.64 -28.21 -13.70
CA THR A 111 -14.64 -29.68 -13.57
C THR A 111 -13.47 -30.28 -14.34
N SER A 112 -13.24 -29.84 -15.58
CA SER A 112 -12.10 -30.26 -16.41
C SER A 112 -10.76 -29.88 -15.79
N LEU A 113 -10.64 -28.65 -15.26
CA LEU A 113 -9.43 -28.21 -14.57
C LEU A 113 -9.14 -29.06 -13.34
N SER A 114 -10.14 -29.28 -12.48
CA SER A 114 -10.02 -30.10 -11.27
C SER A 114 -9.66 -31.55 -11.61
N ASN A 115 -10.21 -32.10 -12.69
CA ASN A 115 -9.92 -33.46 -13.15
C ASN A 115 -8.55 -33.67 -13.82
N ARG A 116 -7.71 -32.64 -13.92
CA ARG A 116 -6.37 -32.79 -14.47
C ARG A 116 -5.54 -33.77 -13.64
N LYS A 117 -4.84 -34.69 -14.33
CA LYS A 117 -3.99 -35.73 -13.72
C LYS A 117 -3.08 -35.18 -12.62
N VAL A 118 -2.46 -34.02 -12.87
CA VAL A 118 -1.56 -33.34 -11.93
C VAL A 118 -2.26 -32.94 -10.63
N PHE A 119 -3.49 -32.43 -10.69
CA PHE A 119 -4.21 -31.95 -9.49
C PHE A 119 -4.85 -33.10 -8.73
N LYS A 120 -5.37 -34.11 -9.45
CA LYS A 120 -5.83 -35.36 -8.83
C LYS A 120 -4.71 -36.05 -8.04
N SER A 121 -3.54 -36.18 -8.66
CA SER A 121 -2.37 -36.77 -8.01
C SER A 121 -1.90 -35.95 -6.81
N ALA A 122 -1.87 -34.62 -6.92
CA ALA A 122 -1.53 -33.74 -5.79
C ALA A 122 -2.53 -33.91 -4.63
N TYR A 123 -3.82 -33.92 -4.93
CA TYR A 123 -4.86 -34.01 -3.92
C TYR A 123 -4.90 -35.37 -3.22
N SER A 124 -4.82 -36.46 -3.98
CA SER A 124 -4.75 -37.82 -3.43
C SER A 124 -3.52 -38.00 -2.55
N SER A 125 -2.35 -37.52 -2.98
CA SER A 125 -1.12 -37.54 -2.18
C SER A 125 -1.25 -36.73 -0.88
N GLN A 126 -1.73 -35.48 -0.95
CA GLN A 126 -1.86 -34.61 0.23
C GLN A 126 -2.91 -35.07 1.24
N SER A 127 -3.99 -35.70 0.76
CA SER A 127 -5.09 -36.15 1.63
C SER A 127 -4.90 -37.56 2.18
N GLY A 128 -4.03 -38.37 1.56
CA GLY A 128 -3.88 -39.80 1.87
C GLY A 128 -5.05 -40.66 1.37
N TYR A 129 -6.04 -40.09 0.68
CA TYR A 129 -7.20 -40.81 0.19
C TYR A 129 -7.05 -41.29 -1.25
N SER A 130 -7.63 -42.45 -1.53
CA SER A 130 -7.77 -42.96 -2.90
C SER A 130 -8.77 -42.11 -3.70
N MET A 131 -8.68 -42.17 -5.03
CA MET A 131 -9.60 -41.42 -5.89
C MET A 131 -11.06 -41.87 -5.76
N SER A 132 -11.33 -43.14 -5.42
CA SER A 132 -12.69 -43.63 -5.19
C SER A 132 -13.28 -43.03 -3.91
N THR A 133 -12.52 -43.05 -2.82
CA THR A 133 -12.93 -42.43 -1.54
C THR A 133 -13.20 -40.94 -1.71
N LEU A 134 -12.36 -40.23 -2.48
CA LEU A 134 -12.58 -38.81 -2.77
C LEU A 134 -13.87 -38.59 -3.57
N PHE A 135 -14.14 -39.42 -4.58
CA PHE A 135 -15.36 -39.34 -5.38
C PHE A 135 -16.62 -39.59 -4.55
N GLU A 136 -16.58 -40.58 -3.65
CA GLU A 136 -17.63 -40.88 -2.68
C GLU A 136 -17.90 -39.70 -1.75
N SER A 137 -16.85 -38.98 -1.33
CA SER A 137 -16.99 -37.77 -0.49
C SER A 137 -17.50 -36.52 -1.22
N GLY A 138 -17.71 -36.59 -2.55
CA GLY A 138 -18.25 -35.50 -3.37
C GLY A 138 -17.26 -34.82 -4.33
N TYR A 139 -16.02 -35.27 -4.42
CA TYR A 139 -15.02 -34.68 -5.33
C TYR A 139 -15.40 -34.89 -6.80
N ASN A 140 -15.61 -33.79 -7.54
CA ASN A 140 -16.06 -33.80 -8.94
C ASN A 140 -17.33 -34.66 -9.20
N ASN A 141 -18.13 -34.93 -8.17
CA ASN A 141 -19.34 -35.75 -8.28
C ASN A 141 -20.57 -34.85 -8.32
N SER A 142 -21.13 -34.59 -9.50
CA SER A 142 -22.25 -33.66 -9.68
C SER A 142 -23.56 -34.09 -9.04
N VAL A 143 -23.70 -35.37 -8.70
CA VAL A 143 -24.90 -35.97 -8.10
C VAL A 143 -24.82 -35.92 -6.57
N HIS A 144 -23.61 -35.84 -6.00
CA HIS A 144 -23.42 -35.73 -4.57
C HIS A 144 -23.94 -34.39 -4.03
N THR A 145 -24.63 -34.42 -2.89
CA THR A 145 -25.18 -33.22 -2.22
C THR A 145 -24.10 -32.19 -1.92
N ASP A 146 -22.98 -32.62 -1.36
CA ASP A 146 -21.82 -31.80 -1.04
C ASP A 146 -20.75 -31.75 -2.15
N CYS A 147 -21.17 -31.81 -3.41
CA CYS A 147 -20.29 -31.72 -4.58
C CYS A 147 -19.25 -30.60 -4.45
N TYR A 148 -17.98 -30.92 -4.70
CA TYR A 148 -16.90 -29.94 -4.64
C TYR A 148 -15.78 -30.18 -5.66
N TYR A 149 -15.00 -29.13 -5.89
CA TYR A 149 -13.88 -29.07 -6.81
C TYR A 149 -12.62 -28.64 -6.06
N MET A 150 -11.48 -29.28 -6.34
CA MET A 150 -10.18 -28.83 -5.86
C MET A 150 -9.44 -28.12 -6.98
N LEU A 151 -9.10 -26.85 -6.76
CA LEU A 151 -8.33 -26.03 -7.70
C LEU A 151 -7.07 -25.48 -7.02
N PRO A 152 -5.97 -25.31 -7.77
CA PRO A 152 -4.77 -24.75 -7.19
C PRO A 152 -4.90 -23.24 -6.95
N THR A 153 -4.22 -22.74 -5.92
CA THR A 153 -4.35 -21.37 -5.42
C THR A 153 -2.98 -20.70 -5.22
N LEU A 154 -2.95 -19.38 -5.07
CA LEU A 154 -1.75 -18.64 -4.67
C LEU A 154 -1.71 -18.48 -3.14
N ARG A 155 -0.55 -18.76 -2.54
CA ARG A 155 -0.29 -18.65 -1.10
C ARG A 155 0.79 -17.62 -0.83
N TYR A 156 0.39 -16.46 -0.34
CA TYR A 156 1.33 -15.39 0.01
C TYR A 156 2.36 -15.79 1.07
N VAL A 157 1.95 -16.62 2.04
CA VAL A 157 2.82 -17.08 3.14
C VAL A 157 4.07 -17.78 2.60
N ASP A 158 3.94 -18.55 1.52
CA ASP A 158 5.02 -19.35 0.95
C ASP A 158 6.10 -18.46 0.32
N VAL A 159 5.67 -17.44 -0.43
CA VAL A 159 6.57 -16.42 -1.02
C VAL A 159 7.19 -15.54 0.05
N SER A 160 6.42 -15.17 1.07
CA SER A 160 6.92 -14.39 2.20
C SER A 160 8.02 -15.16 2.95
N GLY A 161 7.79 -16.44 3.21
CA GLY A 161 8.76 -17.35 3.82
C GLY A 161 10.01 -17.51 2.96
N PHE A 162 9.85 -17.66 1.64
CA PHE A 162 10.96 -17.66 0.69
C PHE A 162 11.82 -16.40 0.79
N LEU A 163 11.19 -15.22 0.73
CA LEU A 163 11.88 -13.93 0.80
C LEU A 163 12.58 -13.73 2.14
N LYS A 164 11.97 -14.17 3.24
CA LYS A 164 12.58 -14.12 4.59
C LYS A 164 13.82 -14.98 4.66
N ARG A 165 13.75 -16.24 4.21
CA ARG A 165 14.91 -17.15 4.15
C ARG A 165 16.03 -16.58 3.28
N LEU A 166 15.68 -16.04 2.10
CA LEU A 166 16.63 -15.44 1.18
C LEU A 166 17.34 -14.23 1.82
N ARG A 167 16.59 -13.32 2.45
CA ARG A 167 17.16 -12.19 3.19
C ARG A 167 18.12 -12.64 4.28
N THR A 168 17.72 -13.61 5.10
CA THR A 168 18.56 -14.11 6.20
C THR A 168 19.86 -14.72 5.68
N ARG A 169 19.83 -15.46 4.56
CA ARG A 169 21.05 -16.03 3.96
C ARG A 169 21.98 -14.95 3.41
N VAL A 170 21.45 -14.00 2.66
CA VAL A 170 22.24 -12.87 2.13
C VAL A 170 22.86 -12.08 3.27
N GLN A 171 22.09 -11.71 4.30
CA GLN A 171 22.60 -11.00 5.47
C GLN A 171 23.75 -11.73 6.16
N ARG A 172 23.67 -13.06 6.29
CA ARG A 172 24.73 -13.86 6.92
C ARG A 172 25.99 -13.94 6.07
N GLU A 173 25.86 -14.03 4.75
CA GLU A 173 27.02 -14.15 3.85
C GLU A 173 27.78 -12.84 3.67
N ILE A 174 27.08 -11.71 3.58
CA ILE A 174 27.69 -10.45 3.14
C ILE A 174 27.50 -9.27 4.10
N GLY A 175 26.79 -9.46 5.22
CA GLY A 175 26.54 -8.38 6.17
C GLY A 175 25.50 -7.34 5.72
N GLU A 176 24.99 -7.42 4.48
CA GLU A 176 23.97 -6.48 3.98
C GLU A 176 22.54 -6.89 4.35
N SER A 177 21.78 -5.94 4.91
CA SER A 177 20.44 -6.17 5.46
C SER A 177 19.28 -5.96 4.52
N ASN A 178 19.49 -5.46 3.31
CA ASN A 178 18.39 -4.89 2.53
C ASN A 178 18.40 -5.23 1.05
N ILE A 179 18.26 -6.53 0.74
CA ILE A 179 17.67 -6.90 -0.56
C ILE A 179 16.20 -6.45 -0.59
N ARG A 180 15.86 -5.70 -1.62
CA ARG A 180 14.51 -5.22 -1.91
C ARG A 180 13.88 -6.14 -2.95
N PHE A 181 12.57 -6.10 -3.08
CA PHE A 181 11.86 -6.99 -3.99
C PHE A 181 10.55 -6.39 -4.50
N ALA A 182 10.11 -6.91 -5.64
CA ALA A 182 8.77 -6.78 -6.17
C ALA A 182 8.32 -8.18 -6.65
N ALA A 183 7.23 -8.68 -6.10
CA ALA A 183 6.73 -10.04 -6.33
C ALA A 183 5.27 -10.00 -6.78
N CYS A 184 4.93 -10.76 -7.81
CA CYS A 184 3.56 -11.03 -8.20
C CYS A 184 3.27 -12.54 -8.18
N GLY A 185 2.02 -12.88 -7.92
CA GLY A 185 1.49 -14.24 -8.05
C GLY A 185 0.46 -14.31 -9.16
N GLU A 186 0.60 -15.29 -10.05
CA GLU A 186 -0.28 -15.50 -11.20
C GLU A 186 -0.43 -16.98 -11.59
N TYR A 187 -1.24 -17.26 -12.61
CA TYR A 187 -1.58 -18.62 -13.05
C TYR A 187 -1.13 -18.85 -14.48
N GLY A 188 -0.46 -19.97 -14.72
CA GLY A 188 0.04 -20.29 -16.05
C GLY A 188 -1.11 -20.48 -17.06
N PRO A 189 -1.00 -19.99 -18.30
CA PRO A 189 -2.11 -19.92 -19.26
C PRO A 189 -2.64 -21.30 -19.67
N ARG A 190 -1.74 -22.29 -19.79
CA ARG A 190 -2.12 -23.67 -20.15
C ARG A 190 -2.43 -24.51 -18.92
N GLY A 191 -1.68 -24.31 -17.84
CA GLY A 191 -1.63 -25.19 -16.68
C GLY A 191 -2.60 -24.83 -15.55
N PHE A 192 -3.02 -23.56 -15.49
CA PHE A 192 -3.62 -22.97 -14.28
C PHE A 192 -2.74 -23.21 -13.04
N ARG A 193 -1.42 -23.39 -13.23
CA ARG A 193 -0.50 -23.64 -12.12
C ARG A 193 -0.12 -22.31 -11.49
N PRO A 194 -0.27 -22.13 -10.17
CA PRO A 194 0.17 -20.95 -9.45
C PRO A 194 1.69 -20.85 -9.53
N HIS A 195 2.16 -19.65 -9.86
CA HIS A 195 3.57 -19.33 -9.93
C HIS A 195 3.80 -17.89 -9.51
N TYR A 196 5.05 -17.61 -9.14
CA TYR A 196 5.46 -16.30 -8.66
C TYR A 196 6.61 -15.77 -9.49
N HIS A 197 6.49 -14.51 -9.90
CA HIS A 197 7.59 -13.77 -10.50
C HIS A 197 8.07 -12.74 -9.52
N ILE A 198 9.38 -12.73 -9.27
CA ILE A 198 10.01 -11.91 -8.25
C ILE A 198 11.20 -11.22 -8.88
N ILE A 199 11.20 -9.89 -8.86
CA ILE A 199 12.43 -9.12 -9.00
C ILE A 199 13.02 -8.94 -7.62
N VAL A 200 14.29 -9.31 -7.46
CA VAL A 200 15.10 -8.96 -6.30
C VAL A 200 16.07 -7.85 -6.70
N ILE A 201 16.03 -6.75 -5.97
CA ILE A 201 16.87 -5.56 -6.15
C ILE A 201 17.93 -5.56 -5.04
N CYS A 202 19.19 -5.55 -5.45
CA CYS A 202 20.37 -5.62 -4.61
C CYS A 202 21.18 -4.31 -4.71
N GLN A 203 21.78 -3.88 -3.61
CA GLN A 203 22.60 -2.65 -3.56
C GLN A 203 24.02 -2.90 -4.04
N SER A 204 24.51 -4.14 -3.94
CA SER A 204 25.83 -4.55 -4.43
C SER A 204 25.75 -5.75 -5.36
N GLU A 205 26.84 -5.95 -6.10
CA GLU A 205 27.05 -7.13 -6.92
C GLU A 205 27.23 -8.39 -6.06
N ALA A 206 27.90 -8.27 -4.90
CA ALA A 206 28.05 -9.35 -3.93
C ALA A 206 26.68 -9.86 -3.43
N ALA A 207 25.75 -8.95 -3.12
CA ALA A 207 24.38 -9.30 -2.76
C ALA A 207 23.64 -10.04 -3.88
N ARG A 208 23.76 -9.57 -5.12
CA ARG A 208 23.16 -10.25 -6.28
C ARG A 208 23.73 -11.66 -6.45
N GLN A 209 25.03 -11.85 -6.31
CA GLN A 209 25.66 -13.17 -6.40
C GLN A 209 25.20 -14.09 -5.27
N SER A 210 25.12 -13.59 -4.03
CA SER A 210 24.58 -14.35 -2.90
C SER A 210 23.13 -14.79 -3.15
N VAL A 211 22.28 -13.90 -3.70
CA VAL A 211 20.92 -14.26 -4.11
C VAL A 211 20.92 -15.38 -5.15
N MET A 212 21.75 -15.27 -6.19
CA MET A 212 21.84 -16.26 -7.27
C MET A 212 22.37 -17.62 -6.78
N ARG A 213 23.21 -17.66 -5.74
CA ARG A 213 23.65 -18.91 -5.10
C ARG A 213 22.53 -19.53 -4.25
N ASN A 214 21.78 -18.71 -3.52
CA ASN A 214 20.89 -19.18 -2.47
C ASN A 214 19.41 -19.33 -2.84
N TYR A 215 18.93 -18.76 -3.95
CA TYR A 215 17.49 -18.76 -4.24
C TYR A 215 16.89 -20.18 -4.29
N ARG A 216 17.61 -21.16 -4.84
CA ARG A 216 17.10 -22.54 -4.97
C ARG A 216 16.80 -23.17 -3.62
N THR A 217 17.75 -23.08 -2.68
CA THR A 217 17.61 -23.64 -1.33
C THR A 217 16.64 -22.85 -0.45
N CYS A 218 16.17 -21.68 -0.90
CA CYS A 218 15.16 -20.90 -0.19
C CYS A 218 13.73 -21.28 -0.59
N TRP A 219 13.51 -21.93 -1.74
CA TRP A 219 12.19 -22.38 -2.17
C TRP A 219 11.98 -23.85 -1.81
N LEU A 220 11.09 -24.12 -0.86
CA LEU A 220 10.88 -25.46 -0.30
C LEU A 220 9.77 -26.25 -1.02
N TYR A 221 9.04 -25.60 -1.91
CA TYR A 221 7.77 -26.13 -2.42
C TYR A 221 7.83 -26.53 -3.89
N GLY A 222 9.04 -26.61 -4.47
CA GLY A 222 9.24 -27.14 -5.82
C GLY A 222 10.32 -26.43 -6.62
N LEU A 223 9.97 -26.10 -7.86
CA LEU A 223 10.93 -25.63 -8.86
C LEU A 223 11.16 -24.12 -8.74
N SER A 224 12.43 -23.73 -8.87
CA SER A 224 12.83 -22.33 -8.92
C SER A 224 13.85 -22.12 -10.04
N SER A 225 13.74 -20.98 -10.71
CA SER A 225 14.71 -20.55 -11.72
C SER A 225 15.02 -19.08 -11.55
N ALA A 226 16.27 -18.68 -11.72
CA ALA A 226 16.67 -17.29 -11.68
C ALA A 226 17.44 -16.91 -12.94
N LYS A 227 17.30 -15.65 -13.36
CA LYS A 227 18.02 -15.02 -14.47
C LYS A 227 18.51 -13.65 -14.02
N LEU A 228 19.64 -13.22 -14.60
CA LEU A 228 20.09 -11.84 -14.40
C LEU A 228 19.11 -10.88 -15.07
N TYR A 229 18.79 -9.80 -14.38
CA TYR A 229 17.95 -8.77 -14.94
C TYR A 229 18.83 -7.82 -15.76
N ILE A 230 18.51 -7.66 -17.04
CA ILE A 230 19.25 -6.80 -17.98
C ILE A 230 18.34 -5.63 -18.37
N LYS A 231 18.76 -4.41 -18.06
CA LYS A 231 17.96 -3.18 -18.24
C LYS A 231 17.60 -2.88 -19.70
N SER A 232 18.48 -3.23 -20.65
CA SER A 232 18.38 -2.83 -22.07
C SER A 232 17.41 -3.66 -22.94
N LYS A 233 16.81 -4.74 -22.41
CA LYS A 233 15.95 -5.65 -23.19
C LYS A 233 14.44 -5.45 -22.96
N ASN A 234 13.96 -4.20 -22.82
CA ASN A 234 12.56 -3.88 -22.49
C ASN A 234 12.00 -4.72 -21.32
N SER A 235 12.88 -5.10 -20.40
CA SER A 235 12.56 -6.08 -19.35
C SER A 235 11.66 -5.48 -18.27
N ALA A 236 11.66 -4.15 -18.13
CA ALA A 236 10.72 -3.45 -17.27
C ALA A 236 9.28 -3.57 -17.79
N ASP A 237 9.06 -3.50 -19.11
CA ASP A 237 7.74 -3.69 -19.71
C ASP A 237 7.30 -5.16 -19.66
N TYR A 238 8.23 -6.09 -19.93
CA TYR A 238 7.97 -7.53 -19.77
C TYR A 238 7.59 -7.88 -18.32
N VAL A 239 8.32 -7.34 -17.33
CA VAL A 239 8.00 -7.57 -15.91
C VAL A 239 6.77 -6.78 -15.46
N SER A 240 6.49 -5.64 -16.08
CA SER A 240 5.29 -4.88 -15.80
C SER A 240 4.01 -5.66 -16.09
N ASN A 241 3.99 -6.48 -17.14
CA ASN A 241 2.84 -7.34 -17.46
C ASN A 241 2.56 -8.37 -16.36
N TYR A 242 3.59 -8.84 -15.67
CA TYR A 242 3.44 -9.76 -14.54
C TYR A 242 2.99 -9.03 -13.26
N VAL A 243 3.46 -7.80 -13.07
CA VAL A 243 3.11 -6.92 -11.95
C VAL A 243 1.67 -6.40 -12.05
N THR A 244 1.12 -6.34 -13.26
CA THR A 244 -0.11 -5.61 -13.53
C THR A 244 -1.40 -6.35 -13.18
N CYS A 245 -1.37 -7.63 -12.79
CA CYS A 245 -2.54 -8.42 -12.34
C CYS A 245 -3.83 -7.97 -13.05
N SER A 246 -3.98 -8.34 -14.32
CA SER A 246 -4.94 -7.76 -15.28
C SER A 246 -6.28 -7.30 -14.64
N PRO A 247 -6.76 -6.07 -14.93
CA PRO A 247 -8.06 -5.62 -14.43
C PRO A 247 -9.24 -6.38 -15.06
N LEU A 248 -9.01 -7.14 -16.13
CA LEU A 248 -10.00 -7.94 -16.87
C LEU A 248 -9.87 -9.43 -16.51
N LEU A 249 -9.77 -9.72 -15.23
CA LEU A 249 -9.69 -11.09 -14.74
C LEU A 249 -11.05 -11.79 -14.84
N PRO A 250 -11.10 -13.04 -15.32
CA PRO A 250 -12.28 -13.90 -15.18
C PRO A 250 -12.81 -13.95 -13.74
N LYS A 251 -14.14 -14.12 -13.58
CA LYS A 251 -14.83 -14.15 -12.27
C LYS A 251 -14.16 -15.03 -11.20
N LEU A 252 -13.65 -16.21 -11.57
CA LEU A 252 -12.94 -17.08 -10.64
C LEU A 252 -11.79 -16.37 -9.90
N TYR A 253 -11.02 -15.56 -10.62
CA TYR A 253 -9.88 -14.83 -10.07
C TYR A 253 -10.26 -13.55 -9.33
N THR A 254 -11.54 -13.19 -9.26
CA THR A 254 -11.99 -12.13 -8.35
C THR A 254 -12.23 -12.69 -6.95
N TYR A 255 -12.39 -14.03 -6.82
CA TYR A 255 -12.54 -14.71 -5.54
C TYR A 255 -11.24 -14.70 -4.74
N LYS A 256 -11.35 -14.44 -3.43
CA LYS A 256 -10.19 -14.19 -2.54
C LYS A 256 -9.11 -15.27 -2.60
N PRO A 257 -9.41 -16.59 -2.63
CA PRO A 257 -8.41 -17.64 -2.76
C PRO A 257 -7.68 -17.64 -4.10
N PHE A 258 -8.33 -17.26 -5.20
CA PHE A 258 -7.72 -17.34 -6.53
C PHE A 258 -7.16 -16.02 -7.02
N ARG A 259 -7.40 -14.92 -6.30
CA ARG A 259 -7.03 -13.59 -6.75
C ARG A 259 -5.51 -13.41 -6.86
N PRO A 260 -5.00 -13.07 -8.06
CA PRO A 260 -3.62 -12.62 -8.24
C PRO A 260 -3.29 -11.47 -7.30
N PHE A 261 -2.02 -11.38 -6.90
CA PHE A 261 -1.57 -10.30 -6.02
C PHE A 261 -0.21 -9.78 -6.42
N PHE A 262 0.01 -8.52 -6.08
CA PHE A 262 1.31 -7.87 -6.13
C PHE A 262 1.72 -7.41 -4.73
N ARG A 263 3.00 -7.60 -4.40
CA ARG A 263 3.65 -7.17 -3.17
C ARG A 263 5.05 -6.69 -3.47
N SER A 264 5.48 -5.63 -2.80
CA SER A 264 6.82 -5.11 -2.95
C SER A 264 7.38 -4.67 -1.59
N SER A 265 8.68 -4.38 -1.58
CA SER A 265 9.30 -3.68 -0.46
C SER A 265 8.67 -2.32 -0.25
N ASN A 266 8.61 -1.90 1.02
CA ASN A 266 8.10 -0.58 1.37
C ASN A 266 8.91 0.51 0.64
N PHE A 267 8.20 1.55 0.22
CA PHE A 267 8.76 2.70 -0.49
C PHE A 267 9.49 2.34 -1.80
N LEU A 268 9.00 1.32 -2.53
CA LEU A 268 9.52 0.99 -3.87
C LEU A 268 9.47 2.24 -4.79
N GLY A 269 10.58 2.54 -5.45
CA GLY A 269 10.78 3.69 -6.33
C GLY A 269 11.04 5.03 -5.61
N ALA A 270 10.79 5.10 -4.29
CA ALA A 270 10.84 6.37 -3.55
C ALA A 270 12.24 6.98 -3.45
N ARG A 271 13.31 6.17 -3.54
CA ARG A 271 14.70 6.67 -3.53
C ARG A 271 15.01 7.49 -4.77
N GLU A 272 14.63 6.99 -5.95
CA GLU A 272 14.87 7.70 -7.22
C GLU A 272 14.05 8.98 -7.33
N TYR A 273 12.85 8.98 -6.77
CA TYR A 273 12.06 10.20 -6.64
C TYR A 273 12.77 11.31 -5.85
N ALA A 274 13.61 10.96 -4.87
CA ALA A 274 14.38 11.93 -4.09
C ALA A 274 15.64 12.44 -4.80
N TYR A 275 16.10 11.78 -5.86
CA TYR A 275 17.18 12.30 -6.73
C TYR A 275 16.62 13.20 -7.84
N HIS A 276 15.34 13.06 -8.18
CA HIS A 276 14.60 14.00 -9.03
C HIS A 276 14.17 15.28 -8.28
N THR A 277 14.75 15.58 -7.10
CA THR A 277 14.45 16.78 -6.29
C THR A 277 14.83 18.11 -6.95
N SER A 278 15.71 18.11 -7.95
CA SER A 278 15.93 19.26 -8.84
C SER A 278 14.65 19.69 -9.57
N PHE A 279 13.65 18.81 -9.63
CA PHE A 279 12.32 19.11 -10.15
C PHE A 279 11.40 19.80 -9.11
N ILE A 280 11.59 19.55 -7.81
CA ILE A 280 10.80 20.14 -6.72
C ILE A 280 11.24 21.58 -6.45
N SER A 281 12.52 21.92 -6.68
CA SER A 281 13.01 23.31 -6.56
C SER A 281 12.56 24.22 -7.71
N ILE A 282 12.19 23.64 -8.86
CA ILE A 282 11.83 24.37 -10.09
C ILE A 282 10.31 24.45 -10.27
N CYS A 283 9.55 23.45 -9.82
CA CYS A 283 8.10 23.53 -9.85
C CYS A 283 7.61 24.47 -8.75
N GLU A 284 7.09 25.63 -9.15
CA GLU A 284 5.98 26.22 -8.41
C GLU A 284 5.03 25.08 -8.01
N SER A 285 4.61 25.06 -6.75
CA SER A 285 3.81 24.02 -6.08
C SER A 285 2.58 23.49 -6.86
N LYS A 286 2.22 24.18 -7.94
CA LYS A 286 1.13 23.95 -8.88
C LYS A 286 1.22 22.64 -9.67
N GLU A 287 2.42 22.13 -9.96
CA GLU A 287 2.56 21.00 -10.90
C GLU A 287 2.97 19.65 -10.27
N PHE A 288 3.27 19.63 -8.96
CA PHE A 288 3.76 18.42 -8.28
C PHE A 288 2.77 17.25 -8.31
N SER A 289 1.46 17.51 -8.42
CA SER A 289 0.45 16.46 -8.51
C SER A 289 0.50 15.68 -9.84
N TYR A 290 1.20 16.22 -10.85
CA TYR A 290 1.11 15.76 -12.24
C TYR A 290 2.42 15.30 -12.85
N ILE A 291 3.59 15.72 -12.36
CA ILE A 291 4.80 15.49 -13.17
C ILE A 291 5.51 14.17 -12.87
N LEU A 292 5.55 13.34 -13.90
CA LEU A 292 6.59 12.36 -14.17
C LEU A 292 7.08 12.56 -15.61
N PRO A 293 8.36 12.30 -15.90
CA PRO A 293 8.91 12.53 -17.23
C PRO A 293 8.14 11.72 -18.29
N PRO A 294 8.00 12.27 -19.51
CA PRO A 294 7.30 11.59 -20.59
C PRO A 294 7.90 10.21 -20.86
N ARG A 295 7.04 9.23 -21.13
CA ARG A 295 7.44 7.85 -21.48
C ARG A 295 8.14 7.77 -22.85
N SER A 296 7.91 8.77 -23.69
CA SER A 296 8.51 9.02 -25.01
C SER A 296 8.08 10.40 -25.50
N ASN A 297 8.72 10.95 -26.54
CA ASN A 297 8.36 12.24 -27.17
C ASN A 297 6.91 12.32 -27.71
N GLU A 298 6.14 11.24 -27.63
CA GLU A 298 4.83 11.13 -28.30
C GLU A 298 3.65 10.85 -27.35
N ASN A 299 3.86 10.64 -26.04
CA ASN A 299 2.75 10.43 -25.10
C ASN A 299 2.96 11.06 -23.72
N THR A 300 2.18 12.12 -23.45
CA THR A 300 2.04 12.84 -22.18
C THR A 300 1.04 12.15 -21.23
N GLU A 301 1.29 10.90 -20.85
CA GLU A 301 0.52 10.27 -19.77
C GLU A 301 1.04 10.71 -18.39
N TYR A 302 0.38 11.71 -17.81
CA TYR A 302 0.58 12.11 -16.42
C TYR A 302 0.16 10.98 -15.47
N THR A 303 1.08 10.47 -14.65
CA THR A 303 0.77 9.50 -13.60
C THR A 303 0.80 10.19 -12.24
N ALA A 304 -0.30 10.10 -11.48
CA ALA A 304 -0.36 10.68 -10.15
C ALA A 304 0.70 10.09 -9.20
N LEU A 305 1.46 10.95 -8.53
CA LEU A 305 2.49 10.52 -7.56
C LEU A 305 1.89 9.65 -6.46
N PRO A 306 2.57 8.58 -6.01
CA PRO A 306 2.12 7.77 -4.89
C PRO A 306 1.83 8.61 -3.65
N LEU A 307 0.67 8.39 -3.00
CA LEU A 307 0.34 9.07 -1.73
C LEU A 307 1.42 8.88 -0.64
N SER A 308 2.08 7.72 -0.60
CA SER A 308 3.20 7.46 0.30
C SER A 308 4.39 8.39 0.08
N LEU A 309 4.60 8.81 -1.17
CA LEU A 309 5.65 9.74 -1.57
C LEU A 309 5.22 11.19 -1.33
N GLN A 310 3.97 11.54 -1.67
CA GLN A 310 3.38 12.83 -1.31
C GLN A 310 3.50 13.06 0.20
N ASN A 311 3.17 12.07 1.02
CA ASN A 311 3.30 12.15 2.48
C ASN A 311 4.76 12.14 2.97
N ALA A 312 5.71 11.73 2.13
CA ALA A 312 7.13 11.75 2.47
C ALA A 312 7.72 13.15 2.28
N PHE A 313 7.36 13.84 1.19
CA PHE A 313 7.78 15.21 0.91
C PHE A 313 6.90 16.27 1.58
N PHE A 314 5.59 16.05 1.61
CA PHE A 314 4.59 16.94 2.19
C PHE A 314 3.84 16.19 3.30
N PRO A 315 4.50 15.88 4.44
CA PRO A 315 3.82 15.24 5.54
C PRO A 315 2.71 16.15 6.07
N LYS A 316 1.50 15.62 6.24
CA LYS A 316 0.37 16.34 6.85
C LYS A 316 0.29 16.01 8.33
N CYS A 317 0.49 16.99 9.20
CA CYS A 317 0.31 16.80 10.64
C CYS A 317 -1.17 16.59 11.02
N ARG A 318 -1.41 16.01 12.19
CA ARG A 318 -2.77 15.84 12.73
C ARG A 318 -3.48 17.19 12.80
N GLY A 319 -4.77 17.25 12.47
CA GLY A 319 -5.59 18.48 12.56
C GLY A 319 -5.14 19.61 11.62
N TYR A 320 -4.30 19.33 10.61
CA TYR A 320 -3.68 20.35 9.74
C TYR A 320 -4.62 21.47 9.26
N GLY A 321 -5.85 21.13 8.86
CA GLY A 321 -6.82 22.10 8.33
C GLY A 321 -7.35 23.10 9.35
N GLU A 322 -7.29 22.76 10.64
CA GLU A 322 -7.82 23.58 11.75
C GLU A 322 -6.73 24.45 12.41
N LEU A 323 -5.45 24.18 12.10
CA LEU A 323 -4.31 24.83 12.73
C LEU A 323 -3.83 26.05 11.94
N CYS A 324 -3.42 27.10 12.63
CA CYS A 324 -2.61 28.16 12.04
C CYS A 324 -1.18 27.69 11.73
N SER A 325 -0.46 28.41 10.88
CA SER A 325 0.92 28.07 10.46
C SER A 325 1.86 27.91 11.67
N ALA A 326 1.76 28.79 12.68
CA ALA A 326 2.56 28.67 13.90
C ALA A 326 2.29 27.36 14.68
N ALA A 327 1.03 26.93 14.75
CA ALA A 327 0.67 25.67 15.42
C ALA A 327 1.09 24.44 14.61
N ARG A 328 1.01 24.49 13.27
CA ARG A 328 1.54 23.45 12.38
C ARG A 328 3.04 23.30 12.57
N LEU A 329 3.79 24.42 12.60
CA LEU A 329 5.23 24.40 12.81
C LEU A 329 5.61 23.74 14.14
N LYS A 330 4.93 24.11 15.24
CA LYS A 330 5.14 23.50 16.55
C LYS A 330 4.95 21.98 16.51
N ARG A 331 3.95 21.47 15.79
CA ARG A 331 3.73 20.02 15.62
C ARG A 331 4.83 19.35 14.81
N TYR A 332 5.29 19.97 13.72
CA TYR A 332 6.37 19.41 12.89
C TYR A 332 7.73 19.41 13.57
N THR A 333 7.95 20.36 14.48
CA THR A 333 9.26 20.59 15.10
C THR A 333 9.38 20.03 16.50
N PHE A 334 8.29 19.56 17.12
CA PHE A 334 8.27 19.14 18.52
C PHE A 334 9.42 18.20 18.91
N PHE A 335 9.55 17.06 18.20
CA PHE A 335 10.61 16.07 18.48
C PHE A 335 12.00 16.46 17.95
N LEU A 336 12.10 17.62 17.28
CA LEU A 336 13.33 18.16 16.70
C LEU A 336 13.88 19.33 17.52
N GLN A 337 13.29 19.60 18.70
CA GLN A 337 13.71 20.68 19.56
C GLN A 337 15.08 20.35 20.19
N PRO A 338 16.01 21.33 20.32
CA PRO A 338 17.39 21.06 20.73
C PRO A 338 17.55 20.41 22.11
N ASP A 339 16.56 20.59 22.98
CA ASP A 339 16.53 20.03 24.32
C ASP A 339 16.12 18.54 24.35
N ILE A 340 15.60 18.02 23.24
CA ILE A 340 15.32 16.58 23.06
C ILE A 340 16.57 15.93 22.45
N GLN A 341 17.44 15.42 23.31
CA GLN A 341 18.68 14.73 22.89
C GLN A 341 18.43 13.27 22.47
N ASP A 342 17.55 12.56 23.19
CA ASP A 342 17.15 11.19 22.87
C ASP A 342 15.65 11.10 22.58
N ILE A 343 15.31 11.09 21.28
CA ILE A 343 13.93 10.98 20.80
C ILE A 343 13.30 9.65 21.24
N ARG A 344 14.06 8.56 21.32
CA ARG A 344 13.54 7.23 21.68
C ARG A 344 13.18 7.19 23.16
N ALA A 345 14.05 7.70 24.03
CA ALA A 345 13.77 7.83 25.47
C ALA A 345 12.58 8.77 25.71
N THR A 346 12.60 9.95 25.08
CA THR A 346 11.52 10.95 25.17
C THR A 346 10.18 10.38 24.76
N LYS A 347 10.14 9.62 23.65
CA LYS A 347 8.92 8.95 23.19
C LYS A 347 8.39 7.94 24.20
N LYS A 348 9.26 7.09 24.75
CA LYS A 348 8.89 6.11 25.79
C LYS A 348 8.34 6.81 27.02
N GLN A 349 8.99 7.90 27.44
CA GLN A 349 8.57 8.70 28.58
C GLN A 349 7.21 9.36 28.34
N ILE A 350 6.97 9.96 27.17
CA ILE A 350 5.65 10.52 26.82
C ILE A 350 4.59 9.42 26.89
N ILE A 351 4.82 8.25 26.29
CA ILE A 351 3.85 7.14 26.30
C ILE A 351 3.53 6.71 27.74
N TYR A 352 4.56 6.57 28.58
CA TYR A 352 4.40 6.20 29.98
C TYR A 352 3.63 7.27 30.78
N GLU A 353 4.06 8.53 30.70
CA GLU A 353 3.38 9.65 31.38
C GLU A 353 1.93 9.77 30.93
N PHE A 354 1.67 9.62 29.62
CA PHE A 354 0.32 9.68 29.05
C PHE A 354 -0.56 8.57 29.62
N TYR A 355 -0.09 7.32 29.60
CA TYR A 355 -0.83 6.17 30.12
C TYR A 355 -1.12 6.30 31.62
N SER A 356 -0.11 6.70 32.40
CA SER A 356 -0.25 6.97 33.84
C SER A 356 -1.28 8.07 34.13
N TYR A 357 -1.23 9.17 33.36
CA TYR A 357 -2.17 10.28 33.49
C TYR A 357 -3.61 9.85 33.17
N VAL A 358 -3.84 9.18 32.04
CA VAL A 358 -5.18 8.74 31.62
C VAL A 358 -5.78 7.75 32.62
N ASN A 359 -4.99 6.81 33.14
CA ASN A 359 -5.47 5.88 34.17
C ASN A 359 -5.88 6.57 35.46
N ARG A 360 -5.14 7.61 35.88
CA ARG A 360 -5.35 8.29 37.17
C ARG A 360 -6.42 9.37 37.12
N PHE A 361 -6.48 10.14 36.03
CA PHE A 361 -7.33 11.34 35.91
C PHE A 361 -8.33 11.28 34.76
N GLY A 362 -8.25 10.25 33.90
CA GLY A 362 -9.04 10.15 32.68
C GLY A 362 -8.62 11.12 31.59
N GLY A 363 -9.59 11.44 30.73
CA GLY A 363 -9.43 12.34 29.58
C GLY A 363 -9.52 13.84 29.87
N HIS A 364 -9.56 14.23 31.16
CA HIS A 364 -9.81 15.61 31.53
C HIS A 364 -8.51 16.39 31.69
N PHE A 365 -8.51 17.66 31.25
CA PHE A 365 -7.42 18.58 31.51
C PHE A 365 -7.50 19.05 32.96
N THR A 366 -6.53 18.70 33.80
CA THR A 366 -6.52 19.00 35.24
C THR A 366 -5.32 19.85 35.64
N SER A 367 -5.39 20.49 36.80
CA SER A 367 -4.28 21.25 37.38
C SER A 367 -3.02 20.40 37.58
N HIS A 368 -3.13 19.08 37.71
CA HIS A 368 -1.98 18.17 37.81
C HIS A 368 -1.11 18.12 36.54
N LEU A 369 -1.72 18.36 35.38
CA LEU A 369 -0.97 18.47 34.12
C LEU A 369 -0.21 19.80 34.06
N THR A 370 -0.75 20.88 34.64
CA THR A 370 -0.12 22.20 34.66
C THR A 370 0.81 22.43 35.85
N SER A 371 0.65 21.68 36.94
CA SER A 371 1.44 21.78 38.18
C SER A 371 2.78 21.03 38.14
N GLY A 372 3.13 20.43 37.01
CA GLY A 372 4.45 19.84 36.79
C GLY A 372 4.61 18.36 37.18
N SER A 373 3.55 17.64 37.54
CA SER A 373 3.64 16.19 37.81
C SER A 373 3.94 15.36 36.55
N TYR A 374 3.61 15.90 35.36
CA TYR A 374 3.89 15.30 34.05
C TYR A 374 4.39 16.38 33.08
N PRO A 375 5.62 16.91 33.28
CA PRO A 375 6.08 18.11 32.58
C PRO A 375 6.26 17.87 31.08
N LEU A 376 6.71 16.68 30.69
CA LEU A 376 6.91 16.32 29.29
C LEU A 376 5.58 16.06 28.59
N LEU A 377 4.65 15.36 29.25
CA LEU A 377 3.29 15.20 28.77
C LEU A 377 2.57 16.55 28.61
N ALA A 378 2.69 17.46 29.58
CA ALA A 378 2.07 18.78 29.52
C ALA A 378 2.52 19.57 28.27
N ARG A 379 3.82 19.51 27.98
CA ARG A 379 4.40 20.13 26.78
C ARG A 379 3.90 19.46 25.50
N TYR A 380 3.83 18.13 25.48
CA TYR A 380 3.29 17.37 24.35
C TYR A 380 1.82 17.70 24.09
N VAL A 381 0.98 17.67 25.13
CA VAL A 381 -0.45 17.97 25.07
C VAL A 381 -0.71 19.41 24.63
N ARG A 382 0.11 20.38 25.06
CA ARG A 382 0.01 21.78 24.62
C ARG A 382 0.14 21.92 23.10
N VAL A 383 0.92 21.05 22.45
CA VAL A 383 1.16 21.09 21.00
C VAL A 383 0.16 20.22 20.22
N PHE A 384 -0.11 19.02 20.72
CA PHE A 384 -0.88 18.01 20.00
C PHE A 384 -2.36 17.91 20.45
N GLY A 385 -2.72 18.52 21.56
CA GLY A 385 -4.05 18.46 22.18
C GLY A 385 -4.31 17.15 22.93
N LEU A 386 -5.27 17.20 23.85
CA LEU A 386 -5.78 16.04 24.59
C LEU A 386 -7.14 15.66 23.98
N LEU A 387 -7.23 14.49 23.34
CA LEU A 387 -8.46 14.05 22.66
C LEU A 387 -8.65 12.56 22.93
N PHE A 388 -9.07 12.22 24.15
CA PHE A 388 -9.32 10.85 24.60
C PHE A 388 -10.12 10.77 25.89
N ASP A 389 -10.75 9.62 26.12
CA ASP A 389 -11.53 9.25 27.30
C ASP A 389 -10.81 8.20 28.17
N LYS A 390 -11.44 7.76 29.26
CA LYS A 390 -10.93 6.70 30.14
C LYS A 390 -10.83 5.33 29.45
N SER A 391 -11.45 5.13 28.29
CA SER A 391 -11.42 3.87 27.53
C SER A 391 -10.27 3.77 26.51
N THR A 392 -9.40 4.79 26.45
CA THR A 392 -8.26 4.77 25.52
C THR A 392 -7.18 3.79 25.98
N ASP A 393 -6.95 2.76 25.17
CA ASP A 393 -5.95 1.73 25.45
C ASP A 393 -4.49 2.18 25.23
N TYR A 394 -3.56 1.41 25.80
CA TYR A 394 -2.12 1.67 25.72
C TYR A 394 -1.58 1.63 24.28
N ASP A 395 -2.11 0.74 23.44
CA ASP A 395 -1.68 0.60 22.05
C ASP A 395 -2.06 1.81 21.20
N THR A 396 -3.21 2.43 21.46
CA THR A 396 -3.64 3.66 20.81
C THR A 396 -2.73 4.81 21.17
N ILE A 397 -2.32 4.93 22.44
CA ILE A 397 -1.33 5.91 22.89
C ILE A 397 -0.01 5.69 22.14
N ILE A 398 0.50 4.45 22.13
CA ILE A 398 1.73 4.08 21.41
C ILE A 398 1.65 4.51 19.94
N ARG A 399 0.56 4.18 19.24
CA ARG A 399 0.39 4.51 17.82
C ARG A 399 0.41 6.01 17.57
N ARG A 400 -0.24 6.80 18.43
CA ARG A 400 -0.30 8.26 18.26
C ARG A 400 1.04 8.93 18.48
N VAL A 401 1.73 8.64 19.58
CA VAL A 401 3.04 9.24 19.84
C VAL A 401 4.04 8.82 18.76
N ASN A 402 3.99 7.56 18.30
CA ASN A 402 4.79 7.10 17.16
C ASN A 402 4.46 7.84 15.86
N TYR A 403 3.18 8.10 15.58
CA TYR A 403 2.75 8.86 14.40
C TYR A 403 3.27 10.30 14.44
N ASP A 404 3.11 11.01 15.56
CA ASP A 404 3.54 12.40 15.70
C ASP A 404 5.07 12.53 15.60
N CYS A 405 5.81 11.61 16.22
CA CYS A 405 7.26 11.50 16.07
C CYS A 405 7.66 11.25 14.62
N ARG A 406 6.95 10.34 13.92
CA ARG A 406 7.21 10.03 12.52
C ARG A 406 6.98 11.23 11.62
N ILE A 407 5.93 12.01 11.85
CA ILE A 407 5.65 13.22 11.07
C ILE A 407 6.77 14.24 11.23
N CYS A 408 7.31 14.42 12.45
CA CYS A 408 8.48 15.27 12.69
C CYS A 408 9.69 14.78 11.89
N SER A 409 9.98 13.47 11.92
CA SER A 409 11.10 12.89 11.17
C SER A 409 10.92 13.03 9.65
N LEU A 410 9.72 12.84 9.13
CA LEU A 410 9.42 13.05 7.70
C LEU A 410 9.61 14.50 7.30
N PHE A 411 9.14 15.44 8.13
CA PHE A 411 9.29 16.86 7.90
C PHE A 411 10.77 17.28 7.84
N ALA A 412 11.59 16.85 8.81
CA ALA A 412 13.03 17.13 8.81
C ALA A 412 13.74 16.57 7.58
N ARG A 413 13.41 15.33 7.20
CA ARG A 413 13.97 14.67 6.03
C ARG A 413 13.60 15.40 4.75
N ALA A 414 12.33 15.73 4.56
CA ALA A 414 11.87 16.44 3.40
C ALA A 414 12.53 17.82 3.29
N CYS A 415 12.67 18.51 4.43
CA CYS A 415 13.35 19.79 4.52
C CYS A 415 14.81 19.70 4.02
N HIS A 416 15.58 18.74 4.54
CA HIS A 416 16.96 18.53 4.09
C HIS A 416 17.05 18.07 2.62
N GLN A 417 16.13 17.19 2.18
CA GLN A 417 16.10 16.70 0.80
C GLN A 417 15.80 17.79 -0.22
N ILE A 418 14.97 18.77 0.14
CA ILE A 418 14.53 19.83 -0.77
C ILE A 418 15.49 21.02 -0.73
N PHE A 419 15.93 21.44 0.45
CA PHE A 419 16.73 22.67 0.62
C PHE A 419 18.22 22.42 0.82
N GLY A 420 18.66 21.16 0.97
CA GLY A 420 20.03 20.82 1.35
C GLY A 420 20.39 21.15 2.81
N CYS A 421 19.48 21.81 3.53
CA CYS A 421 19.66 22.23 4.92
C CYS A 421 18.33 22.17 5.69
N TYR A 422 18.38 22.30 7.01
CA TYR A 422 17.18 22.35 7.84
C TYR A 422 16.63 23.79 7.92
N ALA A 423 15.66 24.09 7.04
CA ALA A 423 14.91 25.35 6.96
C ALA A 423 13.40 25.14 7.23
N PRO A 424 12.97 25.06 8.50
CA PRO A 424 11.62 24.60 8.85
C PRO A 424 10.50 25.55 8.40
N TRP A 425 10.73 26.87 8.40
CA TRP A 425 9.75 27.84 7.89
C TRP A 425 9.53 27.70 6.39
N LYS A 426 10.61 27.66 5.60
CA LYS A 426 10.55 27.42 4.15
C LYS A 426 9.84 26.10 3.81
N MET A 427 10.08 25.06 4.61
CA MET A 427 9.40 23.78 4.46
C MET A 427 7.90 23.86 4.75
N LEU A 428 7.51 24.59 5.80
CA LEU A 428 6.11 24.79 6.12
C LEU A 428 5.39 25.56 5.01
N ASP A 429 5.97 26.66 4.53
CA ASP A 429 5.42 27.46 3.43
C ASP A 429 5.20 26.60 2.18
N LEU A 430 6.15 25.71 1.88
CA LEU A 430 6.04 24.78 0.76
C LEU A 430 4.91 23.76 0.96
N ILE A 431 4.76 23.20 2.17
CA ILE A 431 3.65 22.29 2.51
C ILE A 431 2.30 23.01 2.43
N GLU A 432 2.22 24.24 2.93
CA GLU A 432 1.02 25.09 2.91
C GLU A 432 0.63 25.47 1.48
N SER A 433 1.60 25.84 0.66
CA SER A 433 1.42 26.10 -0.76
C SER A 433 0.93 24.87 -1.51
N TYR A 434 1.54 23.69 -1.26
CA TYR A 434 1.12 22.42 -1.86
C TYR A 434 -0.33 22.05 -1.52
N TYR A 435 -0.72 22.12 -0.24
CA TYR A 435 -2.09 21.78 0.16
C TYR A 435 -3.11 22.85 -0.25
N SER A 436 -2.75 24.13 -0.22
CA SER A 436 -3.60 25.21 -0.72
C SER A 436 -3.88 25.04 -2.21
N HIS A 437 -2.86 24.70 -3.00
CA HIS A 437 -3.06 24.44 -4.42
C HIS A 437 -3.90 23.19 -4.67
N LYS A 438 -3.66 22.11 -3.91
CA LYS A 438 -4.46 20.89 -4.00
C LYS A 438 -5.93 21.14 -3.66
N ASP A 439 -6.19 21.96 -2.65
CA ASP A 439 -7.55 22.32 -2.23
C ASP A 439 -8.21 23.31 -3.22
N TYR A 440 -7.48 24.30 -3.73
CA TYR A 440 -7.93 25.20 -4.80
C TYR A 440 -8.28 24.43 -6.07
N TYR A 441 -7.40 23.56 -6.56
CA TYR A 441 -7.67 22.74 -7.75
C TYR A 441 -8.92 21.86 -7.57
N ASN A 442 -9.11 21.29 -6.38
CA ASN A 442 -10.33 20.55 -6.07
C ASN A 442 -11.58 21.46 -6.10
N LEU A 443 -11.46 22.70 -5.63
CA LEU A 443 -12.54 23.70 -5.58
C LEU A 443 -12.86 24.29 -6.95
N SER A 444 -11.87 24.78 -7.71
CA SER A 444 -12.04 25.32 -9.07
C SER A 444 -12.69 24.30 -9.99
N ARG A 445 -12.24 23.04 -9.90
CA ARG A 445 -12.86 21.93 -10.63
C ARG A 445 -14.30 21.65 -10.16
N CYS A 446 -14.61 21.91 -8.90
CA CYS A 446 -15.98 21.81 -8.38
C CYS A 446 -16.85 22.96 -8.91
N LEU A 447 -16.31 24.17 -8.99
CA LEU A 447 -17.01 25.37 -9.49
C LEU A 447 -17.25 25.31 -11.00
N GLU A 448 -16.25 24.94 -11.79
CA GLU A 448 -16.42 24.66 -13.23
C GLU A 448 -17.48 23.57 -13.48
N GLN A 449 -17.61 22.60 -12.58
CA GLN A 449 -18.65 21.57 -12.64
C GLN A 449 -20.03 22.09 -12.24
N MET A 450 -20.12 23.08 -11.36
CA MET A 450 -21.38 23.73 -11.00
C MET A 450 -21.87 24.62 -12.15
N GLU A 451 -20.96 25.37 -12.78
CA GLU A 451 -21.24 26.17 -13.98
C GLU A 451 -21.66 25.30 -15.17
N GLN A 452 -21.00 24.16 -15.40
CA GLN A 452 -21.35 23.24 -16.49
C GLN A 452 -22.67 22.46 -16.27
N ASN A 453 -23.22 22.43 -15.06
CA ASN A 453 -24.41 21.65 -14.73
C ASN A 453 -25.60 22.52 -14.24
N GLU A 454 -25.54 23.86 -14.37
CA GLU A 454 -26.61 24.81 -13.96
C GLU A 454 -27.13 24.61 -12.52
N ILE A 455 -26.28 24.19 -11.58
CA ILE A 455 -26.68 24.03 -10.18
C ILE A 455 -26.47 25.36 -9.45
N PHE A 456 -27.55 26.15 -9.34
CA PHE A 456 -27.50 27.46 -8.69
C PHE A 456 -27.42 27.38 -7.14
N PRO A 457 -26.85 28.40 -6.46
CA PRO A 457 -26.40 28.35 -5.06
C PRO A 457 -27.48 28.13 -3.99
N GLN A 458 -28.76 28.13 -4.37
CA GLN A 458 -29.89 28.10 -3.45
C GLN A 458 -30.13 26.70 -2.86
N ASP A 459 -29.71 25.64 -3.56
CA ASP A 459 -29.81 24.26 -3.07
C ASP A 459 -28.68 23.87 -2.08
N PHE A 460 -27.65 24.71 -1.96
CA PHE A 460 -26.45 24.42 -1.15
C PHE A 460 -26.71 24.54 0.36
N VAL A 461 -27.61 25.44 0.77
CA VAL A 461 -27.89 25.71 2.20
C VAL A 461 -28.80 24.65 2.82
N ARG A 462 -29.67 24.02 2.02
CA ARG A 462 -30.66 23.05 2.54
C ARG A 462 -30.08 21.66 2.80
N TYR A 463 -28.99 21.28 2.12
CA TYR A 463 -28.38 19.96 2.24
C TYR A 463 -27.35 19.85 3.38
N TYR A 464 -26.79 20.97 3.83
CA TYR A 464 -25.60 20.97 4.70
C TYR A 464 -25.89 21.13 6.21
N PHE A 465 -27.06 21.61 6.61
CA PHE A 465 -27.32 21.96 8.02
C PHE A 465 -28.25 21.04 8.82
N ASN A 466 -28.86 20.01 8.23
CA ASN A 466 -29.62 19.03 9.02
C ASN A 466 -28.74 17.86 9.47
N GLN A 467 -28.06 18.05 10.60
CA GLN A 467 -27.41 16.96 11.33
C GLN A 467 -28.43 15.95 11.86
N ASN A 468 -28.05 14.67 11.87
CA ASN A 468 -28.29 13.84 13.04
C ASN A 468 -27.08 12.93 13.29
N THR A 469 -26.46 13.14 14.44
CA THR A 469 -25.28 12.47 14.98
C THR A 469 -25.71 11.22 15.75
N SER A 470 -25.58 10.03 15.16
CA SER A 470 -25.52 8.78 15.95
C SER A 470 -24.98 7.62 15.11
N SER A 471 -24.11 6.82 15.75
CA SER A 471 -23.52 5.52 15.36
C SER A 471 -22.13 5.49 14.66
N ASP A 472 -21.11 5.29 15.50
CA ASP A 472 -20.11 4.20 15.46
C ASP A 472 -19.50 3.74 14.12
N ALA A 473 -18.55 4.50 13.58
CA ALA A 473 -17.62 3.96 12.59
C ALA A 473 -16.22 4.61 12.64
N TYR A 474 -15.52 4.51 13.78
CA TYR A 474 -14.13 4.94 13.91
C TYR A 474 -13.21 3.91 14.56
N HIS A 475 -13.23 2.67 14.06
CA HIS A 475 -12.15 1.70 14.31
C HIS A 475 -11.72 1.04 13.00
N ARG A 476 -10.55 1.46 12.48
CA ARG A 476 -9.58 0.66 11.71
C ARG A 476 -8.48 1.55 11.12
N LEU A 477 -7.49 1.90 11.93
CA LEU A 477 -6.14 2.26 11.49
C LEU A 477 -5.11 1.73 12.50
N GLU A 478 -5.03 0.41 12.57
CA GLU A 478 -3.95 -0.31 13.24
C GLU A 478 -3.30 -1.20 12.19
N ASP A 479 -2.09 -0.83 11.76
CA ASP A 479 -1.05 -1.75 11.26
C ASP A 479 0.10 -0.93 10.66
N VAL A 480 1.10 -0.61 11.48
CA VAL A 480 2.46 -0.37 10.97
C VAL A 480 3.46 -1.03 11.91
N SER A 481 3.88 -2.21 11.48
CA SER A 481 4.81 -3.17 12.10
C SER A 481 6.27 -2.64 12.18
N PRO A 482 7.13 -3.20 13.07
CA PRO A 482 8.37 -2.60 13.55
C PRO A 482 9.60 -3.06 12.74
N LEU A 483 10.46 -2.11 12.36
CA LEU A 483 11.86 -2.29 11.95
C LEU A 483 12.42 -0.90 11.59
N GLN A 484 12.90 -0.15 12.59
CA GLN A 484 13.41 1.22 12.40
C GLN A 484 14.71 1.51 13.18
N ASP A 485 15.37 0.49 13.71
CA ASP A 485 16.49 0.69 14.65
C ASP A 485 17.80 1.05 13.93
N ASP A 486 18.05 0.53 12.72
CA ASP A 486 19.30 0.78 11.97
C ASP A 486 19.40 2.17 11.33
N MET A 487 18.26 2.82 11.05
CA MET A 487 18.25 4.20 10.54
C MET A 487 18.41 5.23 11.67
N PHE A 488 18.02 4.86 12.89
CA PHE A 488 18.11 5.73 14.06
C PHE A 488 19.57 5.88 14.52
N LEU A 489 20.37 4.80 14.42
CA LEU A 489 21.81 4.82 14.70
C LEU A 489 22.59 5.72 13.72
N HIS A 490 22.29 5.66 12.42
CA HIS A 490 22.89 6.56 11.43
C HIS A 490 22.51 8.03 11.65
N TYR A 491 21.29 8.31 12.10
CA TYR A 491 20.83 9.66 12.43
C TYR A 491 21.53 10.22 13.68
N ILE A 492 21.68 9.43 14.75
CA ILE A 492 22.45 9.82 15.95
C ILE A 492 23.92 10.10 15.57
N HIS A 493 24.52 9.25 14.73
CA HIS A 493 25.89 9.46 14.27
C HIS A 493 26.04 10.75 13.44
N TYR A 494 25.10 11.04 12.53
CA TYR A 494 25.06 12.27 11.75
C TYR A 494 24.83 13.52 12.61
N CYS A 495 23.91 13.46 13.57
CA CYS A 495 23.67 14.55 14.53
C CYS A 495 24.89 14.83 15.41
N ASN A 496 25.59 13.78 15.86
CA ASN A 496 26.84 13.93 16.61
C ASN A 496 27.96 14.55 15.76
N LEU A 497 28.04 14.20 14.47
CA LEU A 497 28.98 14.81 13.52
C LEU A 497 28.70 16.30 13.34
N LEU A 498 27.44 16.69 13.20
CA LEU A 498 27.02 18.09 13.07
C LEU A 498 27.26 18.91 14.35
N LEU A 499 27.13 18.29 15.53
CA LEU A 499 27.47 18.91 16.81
C LEU A 499 29.00 19.08 16.99
N GLN A 500 29.81 18.18 16.43
CA GLN A 500 31.26 18.33 16.38
C GLN A 500 31.69 19.45 15.42
N ILE A 501 31.07 19.54 14.24
CA ILE A 501 31.32 20.62 13.26
C ILE A 501 30.97 21.99 13.86
N ARG A 502 29.88 22.09 14.63
CA ARG A 502 29.54 23.32 15.37
C ARG A 502 30.55 23.71 16.46
N LYS A 503 31.28 22.77 17.05
CA LYS A 503 32.34 23.05 18.05
C LYS A 503 33.66 23.48 17.40
N SER A 504 33.93 23.05 16.17
CA SER A 504 35.09 23.52 15.40
C SER A 504 34.87 24.92 14.80
N ASP A 505 33.64 25.27 14.44
CA ASP A 505 33.32 26.60 13.86
C ASP A 505 33.31 27.73 14.92
N THR A 506 33.26 27.42 16.22
CA THR A 506 33.33 28.42 17.29
C THR A 506 34.75 28.95 17.56
N HIS A 507 35.79 28.42 16.89
CA HIS A 507 37.16 28.95 16.99
C HIS A 507 37.55 29.92 15.86
N LEU A 508 36.64 30.22 14.93
CA LEU A 508 36.85 31.18 13.84
C LEU A 508 36.11 32.52 14.02
N PHE A 509 35.48 32.72 15.18
CA PHE A 509 34.94 34.01 15.59
C PHE A 509 35.28 34.27 17.06
N PHE A 510 36.55 34.60 17.32
CA PHE A 510 36.97 35.55 18.34
C PHE A 510 38.20 36.29 17.83
#